data_AF-A0A2Z4WBB6-F1
#
_entry.id   AF-A0A2Z4WBB6-F1
#
_cell.length_a   1.000
_cell.length_b   1.000
_cell.length_c   1.000
_cell.angle_alpha   90.00
_cell.angle_beta   90.00
_cell.angle_gamma   90.00
#
_symmetry.space_group_name_H-M   'P 1'
#
loop_
_entity.id
_entity.type
_entity.pdbx_description
1 polymer ?
#
loop_
_entity_poly.entity_id
_entity_poly.type
_entity_poly.pdbx_seq_one_letter_code
_entity_poly.pdbx_strand_id
1 'polypeptide(L)'
;MKDKMLAGLICICLVTTIILGTTLIIYFSIFSYEGLWKIPISSYFNWERDMGTPFMSWFPINMRQYLILFIILVYGIQMLFAGITFLIARITKNTYIGFFIFFILGSFTVVLSTFVPKNSNFIIYSNFNPFFLTMHPNFWFMHGDIFTTYKCYELITVLIWGGLLIITGILSVKKFKKEALN
;
A
#
# COMPACT_ATOMS: atom_id res chain seq x y z
N MET A 1 -7.80 -25.38 2.69
CA MET A 1 -7.82 -23.97 2.19
C MET A 1 -7.41 -22.97 3.25
N LYS A 2 -7.99 -23.02 4.45
CA LYS A 2 -7.63 -22.13 5.56
C LYS A 2 -6.15 -22.20 5.94
N ASP A 3 -5.60 -23.41 6.05
CA ASP A 3 -4.19 -23.59 6.47
C ASP A 3 -3.19 -23.07 5.44
N LYS A 4 -3.49 -23.28 4.15
CA LYS A 4 -2.67 -22.72 3.04
C LYS A 4 -2.71 -21.19 3.03
N MET A 5 -3.87 -20.60 3.29
CA MET A 5 -4.02 -19.15 3.37
C MET A 5 -3.27 -18.57 4.58
N LEU A 6 -3.40 -19.21 5.75
CA LEU A 6 -2.69 -18.80 6.96
C LEU A 6 -1.17 -18.92 6.81
N ALA A 7 -0.68 -20.05 6.27
CA ALA A 7 0.74 -20.25 5.99
C ALA A 7 1.28 -19.21 5.00
N GLY A 8 0.51 -18.88 3.95
CA GLY A 8 0.84 -17.82 3.01
C GLY A 8 0.94 -16.45 3.68
N LEU A 9 -0.05 -16.08 4.50
CA LEU A 9 -0.02 -14.81 5.24
C LEU A 9 1.17 -14.71 6.19
N ILE A 10 1.48 -15.79 6.92
CA ILE A 10 2.66 -15.85 7.80
C ILE A 10 3.94 -15.68 6.99
N CYS A 11 4.09 -16.39 5.88
CA CYS A 11 5.28 -16.27 5.03
C CYS A 11 5.45 -14.84 4.50
N ILE A 12 4.39 -14.21 3.99
CA ILE A 12 4.47 -12.86 3.45
C ILE A 12 4.82 -11.87 4.57
N CYS A 13 4.20 -11.97 5.75
CA CYS A 13 4.56 -11.13 6.90
C CYS A 13 6.02 -11.31 7.32
N LEU A 14 6.52 -12.55 7.35
CA LEU A 14 7.93 -12.83 7.68
C LEU A 14 8.87 -12.21 6.65
N VAL A 15 8.61 -12.40 5.36
CA VAL A 15 9.43 -11.83 4.28
C VAL A 15 9.41 -10.30 4.33
N THR A 16 8.25 -9.67 4.51
CA THR A 16 8.15 -8.22 4.69
C THR A 16 8.92 -7.74 5.91
N THR A 17 8.80 -8.44 7.05
CA THR A 17 9.55 -8.11 8.27
C THR A 17 11.05 -8.17 8.04
N ILE A 18 11.53 -9.21 7.36
CA ILE A 18 12.96 -9.39 7.07
C ILE A 18 13.45 -8.25 6.20
N ILE A 19 12.81 -7.99 5.06
CA ILE A 19 13.23 -6.95 4.10
C ILE A 19 13.20 -5.56 4.76
N LEU A 20 12.08 -5.22 5.40
CA LEU A 20 11.90 -3.91 6.04
C LEU A 20 12.86 -3.75 7.23
N GLY A 21 12.98 -4.78 8.06
CA GLY A 21 13.86 -4.81 9.22
C GLY A 21 15.32 -4.67 8.84
N THR A 22 15.82 -5.44 7.88
CA THR A 22 17.22 -5.33 7.42
C THR A 22 17.49 -3.96 6.83
N THR A 23 16.57 -3.41 6.05
CA THR A 23 16.72 -2.08 5.44
C THR A 23 16.82 -0.99 6.51
N LEU A 24 15.93 -1.00 7.50
CA LEU A 24 15.96 -0.02 8.59
C LEU A 24 17.19 -0.19 9.49
N ILE A 25 17.59 -1.43 9.79
CA ILE A 25 18.80 -1.69 10.60
C ILE A 25 20.04 -1.12 9.90
N ILE A 26 20.22 -1.42 8.61
CA ILE A 26 21.35 -0.91 7.83
C ILE A 26 21.31 0.62 7.80
N TYR A 27 20.15 1.21 7.52
CA TYR A 27 19.99 2.66 7.47
C TYR A 27 20.36 3.35 8.80
N PHE A 28 19.80 2.90 9.91
CA PHE A 28 20.09 3.48 11.23
C PHE A 28 21.47 3.13 11.79
N SER A 29 22.16 2.13 11.23
CA SER A 29 23.56 1.86 11.56
C SER A 29 24.52 2.89 10.95
N ILE A 30 24.11 3.51 9.84
CA ILE A 30 24.90 4.52 9.11
C ILE A 30 24.52 5.93 9.56
N PHE A 31 23.22 6.18 9.75
CA PHE A 31 22.68 7.51 10.07
C PHE A 31 22.16 7.56 11.51
N SER A 32 22.77 8.40 12.35
CA SER A 32 22.29 8.65 13.72
C SER A 32 21.08 9.58 13.73
N TYR A 33 20.02 9.15 14.42
CA TYR A 33 18.80 9.93 14.65
C TYR A 33 18.69 10.45 16.10
N GLU A 34 19.77 10.37 16.87
CA GLU A 34 19.82 10.91 18.23
C GLU A 34 19.50 12.41 18.22
N GLY A 35 18.38 12.79 18.84
CA GLY A 35 17.86 14.16 18.84
C GLY A 35 16.81 14.47 17.76
N LEU A 36 16.73 13.69 16.67
CA LEU A 36 15.80 13.94 15.56
C LEU A 36 14.42 13.30 15.76
N TRP A 37 14.32 12.25 16.60
CA TRP A 37 13.10 11.46 16.79
C TRP A 37 11.83 12.25 17.17
N LYS A 38 12.01 13.35 17.90
CA LYS A 38 10.91 14.20 18.41
C LYS A 38 10.65 15.43 17.53
N ILE A 39 11.49 15.69 16.54
CA ILE A 39 11.34 16.85 15.66
C ILE A 39 10.13 16.64 14.74
N PRO A 40 9.31 17.68 14.50
CA PRO A 40 8.23 17.62 13.52
C PRO A 40 8.77 17.24 12.15
N ILE A 41 8.07 16.35 11.43
CA ILE A 41 8.54 15.95 10.10
C ILE A 41 8.50 17.10 9.10
N SER A 42 7.59 18.06 9.29
CA SER A 42 7.49 19.29 8.52
C SER A 42 8.52 20.37 8.86
N SER A 43 9.53 20.04 9.67
CA SER A 43 10.65 20.93 9.95
C SER A 43 11.45 21.22 8.69
N TYR A 44 11.89 22.48 8.54
CA TYR A 44 12.75 22.92 7.43
C TYR A 44 14.04 22.08 7.31
N PHE A 45 14.54 21.54 8.42
CA PHE A 45 15.74 20.68 8.43
C PHE A 45 15.55 19.34 7.72
N ASN A 46 14.29 18.89 7.53
CA ASN A 46 14.00 17.68 6.76
C ASN A 46 13.82 17.98 5.27
N TRP A 47 13.87 19.25 4.86
CA TRP A 47 13.72 19.63 3.46
C TRP A 47 15.03 19.37 2.72
N GLU A 48 15.01 18.39 1.83
CA GLU A 48 16.08 18.21 0.84
C GLU A 48 15.95 19.31 -0.23
N ARG A 49 16.99 20.14 -0.35
CA ARG A 49 17.02 21.31 -1.23
C ARG A 49 16.73 20.98 -2.70
N ASP A 50 16.98 19.73 -3.10
CA ASP A 50 16.80 19.23 -4.47
C ASP A 50 15.37 18.73 -4.77
N MET A 51 14.52 18.54 -3.75
CA MET A 51 13.16 17.99 -3.93
C MET A 51 12.09 19.00 -4.35
N GLY A 52 12.43 20.29 -4.44
CA GLY A 52 11.55 21.35 -4.99
C GLY A 52 10.34 21.73 -4.13
N THR A 53 9.81 20.83 -3.30
CA THR A 53 8.69 21.09 -2.38
C THR A 53 9.02 20.64 -0.95
N PRO A 54 8.62 21.43 0.07
CA PRO A 54 8.82 21.05 1.47
C PRO A 54 7.90 19.89 1.86
N PHE A 55 8.39 18.99 2.71
CA PHE A 55 7.54 17.95 3.30
C PHE A 55 6.51 18.57 4.24
N MET A 56 5.25 18.64 3.81
CA MET A 56 4.15 19.13 4.63
C MET A 56 3.27 17.96 5.06
N SER A 57 3.42 17.48 6.30
CA SER A 57 2.55 16.42 6.80
C SER A 57 1.12 16.92 7.03
N TRP A 58 0.13 16.06 6.77
CA TRP A 58 -1.29 16.38 7.00
C TRP A 58 -1.65 16.55 8.49
N PHE A 59 -0.83 15.97 9.35
CA PHE A 59 -0.99 15.93 10.80
C PHE A 59 0.29 16.45 11.47
N PRO A 60 0.19 17.02 12.68
CA PRO A 60 1.36 17.41 13.46
C PRO A 60 2.04 16.16 14.05
N ILE A 61 2.83 15.47 13.23
CA ILE A 61 3.54 14.23 13.58
C ILE A 61 5.05 14.47 13.64
N ASN A 62 5.71 13.79 14.57
CA ASN A 62 7.16 13.76 14.66
C ASN A 62 7.75 12.58 13.85
N MET A 63 9.08 12.59 13.67
CA MET A 63 9.80 11.56 12.90
C MET A 63 9.49 10.13 13.38
N ARG A 64 9.42 9.90 14.69
CA ARG A 64 9.10 8.57 15.25
C ARG A 64 7.69 8.11 14.86
N GLN A 65 6.70 8.98 15.04
CA GLN A 65 5.30 8.68 14.69
C GLN A 65 5.16 8.42 13.20
N TYR A 66 5.83 9.22 12.37
CA TYR A 66 5.85 9.03 10.93
C TYR A 66 6.41 7.66 10.54
N LEU A 67 7.56 7.25 11.09
CA LEU A 67 8.16 5.95 10.81
C LEU A 67 7.21 4.79 11.17
N ILE A 68 6.53 4.88 12.31
CA ILE A 68 5.55 3.87 12.73
C ILE A 68 4.38 3.81 11.73
N LEU A 69 3.82 4.97 11.34
CA LEU A 69 2.74 5.03 10.36
C LEU A 69 3.17 4.48 9.00
N PHE A 70 4.39 4.78 8.57
CA PHE A 70 4.98 4.25 7.35
C PHE A 70 5.05 2.72 7.39
N ILE A 71 5.59 2.14 8.47
CA ILE A 71 5.65 0.70 8.67
C ILE A 71 4.25 0.07 8.66
N ILE A 72 3.29 0.66 9.38
CA ILE A 72 1.91 0.19 9.41
C ILE A 72 1.31 0.19 7.99
N LEU A 73 1.56 1.24 7.21
CA LEU A 73 1.06 1.35 5.84
C LEU A 73 1.68 0.30 4.92
N VAL A 74 2.97 -0.01 5.05
CA VAL A 74 3.62 -1.12 4.32
C VAL A 74 2.90 -2.44 4.57
N TYR A 75 2.63 -2.79 5.84
CA TYR A 75 1.88 -4.00 6.16
C TYR A 75 0.42 -3.94 5.67
N GLY A 76 -0.21 -2.77 5.73
CA GLY A 76 -1.56 -2.55 5.19
C GLY A 76 -1.63 -2.87 3.69
N ILE A 77 -0.72 -2.30 2.90
CA ILE A 77 -0.61 -2.53 1.46
C ILE A 77 -0.29 -4.00 1.16
N GLN A 78 0.64 -4.60 1.92
CA GLN A 78 0.96 -6.02 1.80
C GLN A 78 -0.29 -6.90 1.97
N MET A 79 -1.13 -6.61 2.97
CA MET A 79 -2.37 -7.36 3.19
C MET A 79 -3.37 -7.19 2.05
N LEU A 80 -3.44 -6.00 1.43
CA LEU A 80 -4.28 -5.79 0.24
C LEU A 80 -3.80 -6.67 -0.92
N PHE A 81 -2.49 -6.68 -1.21
CA PHE A 81 -1.95 -7.51 -2.30
C PHE A 81 -2.08 -9.00 -2.03
N ALA A 82 -1.95 -9.44 -0.78
CA ALA A 82 -2.23 -10.82 -0.39
C ALA A 82 -3.71 -11.19 -0.66
N GLY A 83 -4.65 -10.29 -0.34
CA GLY A 83 -6.07 -10.46 -0.63
C GLY A 83 -6.39 -10.52 -2.13
N ILE A 84 -5.82 -9.61 -2.91
CA ILE A 84 -5.98 -9.58 -4.39
C ILE A 84 -5.44 -10.89 -4.99
N THR A 85 -4.24 -11.30 -4.59
CA THR A 85 -3.60 -12.53 -5.09
C THR A 85 -4.41 -13.76 -4.71
N PHE A 86 -4.98 -13.81 -3.51
CA PHE A 86 -5.87 -14.89 -3.08
C PHE A 86 -7.11 -15.03 -3.99
N LEU A 87 -7.75 -13.90 -4.34
CA LEU A 87 -8.91 -13.92 -5.25
C LEU A 87 -8.53 -14.39 -6.65
N ILE A 88 -7.40 -13.91 -7.19
CA ILE A 88 -6.90 -14.31 -8.50
C ILE A 88 -6.55 -15.80 -8.52
N ALA A 89 -5.81 -16.28 -7.53
CA ALA A 89 -5.41 -17.68 -7.41
C ALA A 89 -6.63 -18.60 -7.31
N ARG A 90 -7.70 -18.15 -6.64
CA ARG A 90 -8.96 -18.89 -6.55
C ARG A 90 -9.67 -19.02 -7.90
N ILE A 91 -9.69 -17.96 -8.71
CA ILE A 91 -10.36 -17.96 -10.02
C ILE A 91 -9.58 -18.79 -11.03
N THR A 92 -8.27 -18.59 -11.08
CA THR A 92 -7.39 -19.19 -12.09
C THR A 92 -7.06 -20.65 -11.82
N LYS A 93 -7.04 -21.05 -10.54
CA LYS A 93 -6.57 -22.37 -10.07
C LYS A 93 -5.13 -22.71 -10.53
N ASN A 94 -4.39 -21.75 -11.06
CA ASN A 94 -3.03 -21.88 -11.56
C ASN A 94 -2.22 -20.65 -11.14
N THR A 95 -1.21 -20.87 -10.29
CA THR A 95 -0.39 -19.81 -9.71
C THR A 95 0.39 -19.02 -10.76
N TYR A 96 0.85 -19.66 -11.84
CA TYR A 96 1.60 -18.98 -12.90
C TYR A 96 0.72 -18.01 -13.69
N ILE A 97 -0.48 -18.43 -14.07
CA ILE A 97 -1.46 -17.55 -14.75
C ILE A 97 -1.89 -16.42 -13.81
N GLY A 98 -2.11 -16.74 -12.53
CA GLY A 98 -2.47 -15.75 -11.53
C GLY A 98 -1.42 -14.66 -11.34
N PHE A 99 -0.13 -15.02 -11.40
CA PHE A 99 0.97 -14.07 -11.37
C PHE A 99 0.89 -13.08 -12.54
N PHE A 100 0.75 -13.57 -13.78
CA PHE A 100 0.62 -12.68 -14.95
C PHE A 100 -0.60 -11.77 -14.88
N ILE A 101 -1.75 -12.30 -14.43
CA ILE A 101 -2.97 -11.49 -14.27
C ILE A 101 -2.75 -10.37 -13.24
N PHE A 102 -2.07 -10.66 -12.13
CA PHE A 102 -1.76 -9.64 -11.12
C PHE A 102 -0.93 -8.49 -11.72
N PHE A 103 0.10 -8.80 -12.51
CA PHE A 103 0.92 -7.79 -13.18
C PHE A 103 0.15 -6.99 -14.24
N ILE A 104 -0.70 -7.65 -15.03
CA ILE A 104 -1.55 -6.98 -16.02
C ILE A 104 -2.52 -6.02 -15.33
N LEU A 105 -3.17 -6.45 -14.25
CA LEU A 105 -4.07 -5.61 -13.47
C LEU A 105 -3.34 -4.40 -12.87
N GLY A 106 -2.15 -4.63 -12.28
CA GLY A 106 -1.33 -3.55 -11.74
C GLY A 106 -0.91 -2.55 -12.81
N SER A 107 -0.40 -3.03 -13.94
CA SER A 107 0.01 -2.18 -15.06
C SER A 107 -1.16 -1.38 -15.62
N PHE A 108 -2.31 -2.01 -15.80
CA PHE A 108 -3.51 -1.35 -16.29
C PHE A 108 -4.00 -0.24 -15.34
N THR A 109 -4.04 -0.51 -14.03
CA THR A 109 -4.50 0.48 -13.03
C THR A 109 -3.57 1.68 -12.92
N VAL A 110 -2.25 1.50 -13.09
CA VAL A 110 -1.29 2.62 -13.10
C VAL A 110 -1.46 3.48 -14.35
N VAL A 111 -1.66 2.88 -15.52
CA VAL A 111 -1.81 3.64 -16.78
C VAL A 111 -3.22 4.24 -16.92
N LEU A 112 -4.22 3.71 -16.20
CA LEU A 112 -5.61 4.17 -16.26
C LEU A 112 -5.76 5.69 -16.14
N SER A 113 -5.01 6.32 -15.23
CA SER A 113 -5.06 7.78 -15.00
C SER A 113 -4.63 8.59 -16.23
N THR A 114 -3.85 8.02 -17.15
CA THR A 114 -3.44 8.67 -18.40
C THR A 114 -4.53 8.69 -19.46
N PHE A 115 -5.48 7.75 -19.42
CA PHE A 115 -6.60 7.67 -20.35
C PHE A 115 -7.82 8.49 -19.91
N VAL A 116 -7.83 8.97 -18.66
CA VAL A 116 -8.94 9.75 -18.12
C VAL A 116 -8.82 11.23 -18.54
N PRO A 117 -9.90 11.86 -19.05
CA PRO A 117 -9.89 13.28 -19.35
C PRO A 117 -9.53 14.13 -18.12
N LYS A 118 -8.55 15.03 -18.27
CA LYS A 118 -8.05 15.90 -17.18
C LYS A 118 -9.08 16.84 -16.57
N ASN A 119 -10.19 17.09 -17.29
CA ASN A 119 -11.29 17.95 -16.84
C ASN A 119 -12.31 17.23 -15.94
N SER A 120 -12.15 15.93 -15.70
CA SER A 120 -13.10 15.14 -14.91
C SER A 120 -12.54 14.85 -13.53
N ASN A 121 -13.39 14.97 -12.50
CA ASN A 121 -13.08 14.49 -11.14
C ASN A 121 -12.73 12.99 -11.10
N PHE A 122 -13.05 12.24 -12.16
CA PHE A 122 -12.67 10.83 -12.30
C PHE A 122 -11.16 10.61 -12.33
N ILE A 123 -10.37 11.62 -12.74
CA ILE A 123 -8.91 11.52 -12.74
C ILE A 123 -8.39 11.31 -11.33
N ILE A 124 -8.96 12.01 -10.35
CA ILE A 124 -8.63 11.89 -8.93
C ILE A 124 -8.99 10.50 -8.43
N TYR A 125 -10.23 10.04 -8.68
CA TYR A 125 -10.69 8.73 -8.22
C TYR A 125 -9.90 7.57 -8.81
N SER A 126 -9.42 7.70 -10.05
CA SER A 126 -8.59 6.68 -10.69
C SER A 126 -7.28 6.40 -9.94
N ASN A 127 -6.78 7.40 -9.20
CA ASN A 127 -5.55 7.27 -8.42
C ASN A 127 -5.76 6.56 -7.08
N PHE A 128 -6.99 6.47 -6.53
CA PHE A 128 -7.30 5.75 -5.27
C PHE A 128 -7.24 4.22 -5.45
N ASN A 129 -6.05 3.72 -5.77
CA ASN A 129 -5.79 2.30 -5.97
C ASN A 129 -4.47 1.87 -5.29
N PRO A 130 -4.35 0.62 -4.82
CA PRO A 130 -3.18 0.16 -4.07
C PRO A 130 -1.89 0.13 -4.90
N PHE A 131 -1.99 -0.02 -6.22
CA PHE A 131 -0.82 -0.05 -7.11
C PHE A 131 -0.18 1.33 -7.23
N PHE A 132 -0.98 2.36 -7.46
CA PHE A 132 -0.54 3.75 -7.50
C PHE A 132 -0.02 4.21 -6.12
N LEU A 133 -0.70 3.82 -5.03
CA LEU A 133 -0.23 4.07 -3.66
C LEU A 133 1.18 3.52 -3.42
N THR A 134 1.50 2.33 -3.95
CA THR A 134 2.81 1.68 -3.77
C THR A 134 3.92 2.35 -4.58
N MET A 135 3.60 2.96 -5.71
CA MET A 135 4.58 3.65 -6.58
C MET A 135 5.04 4.99 -6.02
N HIS A 136 4.28 5.58 -5.09
CA HIS A 136 4.54 6.92 -4.55
C HIS A 136 4.77 6.93 -3.02
N PRO A 137 5.76 6.19 -2.49
CA PRO A 137 6.04 6.17 -1.05
C PRO A 137 6.55 7.51 -0.50
N ASN A 138 7.20 8.32 -1.35
CA ASN A 138 7.80 9.60 -0.98
C ASN A 138 6.78 10.64 -0.47
N PHE A 139 5.50 10.46 -0.80
CA PHE A 139 4.43 11.40 -0.43
C PHE A 139 3.47 10.84 0.61
N TRP A 140 3.72 9.66 1.18
CA TRP A 140 2.82 9.07 2.18
C TRP A 140 2.71 9.96 3.42
N PHE A 141 1.47 10.21 3.84
CA PHE A 141 1.06 11.08 4.95
C PHE A 141 1.50 12.55 4.80
N MET A 142 1.89 12.94 3.59
CA MET A 142 2.38 14.28 3.25
C MET A 142 1.55 14.88 2.13
N HIS A 143 1.65 16.20 2.00
CA HIS A 143 1.13 16.94 0.86
C HIS A 143 1.92 16.51 -0.38
N GLY A 144 1.30 15.62 -1.17
CA GLY A 144 1.88 15.14 -2.41
C GLY A 144 1.53 16.00 -3.61
N ASP A 145 1.80 15.45 -4.79
CA ASP A 145 1.44 16.03 -6.10
C ASP A 145 -0.09 16.21 -6.23
N ILE A 146 -0.54 17.01 -7.20
CA ILE A 146 -1.92 17.48 -7.44
C ILE A 146 -2.97 16.34 -7.39
N PHE A 147 -2.56 15.11 -7.71
CA PHE A 147 -3.42 13.92 -7.73
C PHE A 147 -3.52 13.17 -6.39
N THR A 148 -2.62 13.47 -5.45
CA THR A 148 -2.50 12.83 -4.11
C THR A 148 -2.73 13.81 -2.97
N THR A 149 -3.10 15.06 -3.28
CA THR A 149 -3.31 16.16 -2.31
C THR A 149 -4.51 15.97 -1.37
N TYR A 150 -5.15 14.80 -1.35
CA TYR A 150 -6.27 14.54 -0.44
C TYR A 150 -5.77 14.10 0.92
N LYS A 151 -6.20 14.82 1.96
CA LYS A 151 -5.93 14.44 3.34
C LYS A 151 -6.43 13.02 3.60
N CYS A 152 -5.57 12.18 4.17
CA CYS A 152 -5.83 10.76 4.45
C CYS A 152 -6.04 9.88 3.21
N TYR A 153 -5.54 10.27 2.03
CA TYR A 153 -5.61 9.49 0.79
C TYR A 153 -5.18 8.02 0.99
N GLU A 154 -4.12 7.78 1.74
CA GLU A 154 -3.56 6.44 2.00
C GLU A 154 -4.53 5.60 2.83
N LEU A 155 -5.06 6.20 3.91
CA LEU A 155 -6.02 5.53 4.80
C LEU A 155 -7.32 5.22 4.07
N ILE A 156 -7.84 6.16 3.28
CA ILE A 156 -9.05 5.97 2.48
C ILE A 156 -8.86 4.81 1.50
N THR A 157 -7.73 4.80 0.78
CA THR A 157 -7.41 3.74 -0.17
C THR A 157 -7.34 2.37 0.52
N VAL A 158 -6.61 2.28 1.63
CA VAL A 158 -6.46 1.00 2.36
C VAL A 158 -7.77 0.52 2.95
N LEU A 159 -8.59 1.40 3.53
CA LEU A 159 -9.85 1.03 4.15
C LEU A 159 -10.90 0.60 3.12
N ILE A 160 -11.04 1.33 2.01
CA ILE A 160 -12.01 0.99 0.96
C ILE A 160 -11.62 -0.34 0.30
N TRP A 161 -10.36 -0.47 -0.13
CA TRP A 161 -9.90 -1.70 -0.78
C TRP A 161 -9.88 -2.89 0.19
N GLY A 162 -9.51 -2.66 1.45
CA GLY A 162 -9.57 -3.67 2.50
C GLY A 162 -10.99 -4.16 2.72
N GLY A 163 -11.96 -3.25 2.84
CA GLY A 163 -13.38 -3.60 2.95
C GLY A 163 -13.89 -4.40 1.75
N LEU A 164 -13.58 -3.97 0.53
CA LEU A 164 -13.94 -4.69 -0.70
C LEU A 164 -13.34 -6.09 -0.75
N LEU A 165 -12.07 -6.27 -0.38
CA LEU A 165 -11.40 -7.56 -0.34
C LEU A 165 -11.98 -8.49 0.72
N ILE A 166 -12.36 -7.97 1.89
CA ILE A 166 -13.03 -8.75 2.94
C ILE A 166 -14.39 -9.24 2.42
N ILE A 167 -15.21 -8.36 1.83
CA ILE A 167 -16.54 -8.72 1.31
C ILE A 167 -16.40 -9.78 0.21
N THR A 168 -15.56 -9.53 -0.80
CA THR A 168 -15.35 -10.45 -1.91
C THR A 168 -14.69 -11.77 -1.48
N GLY A 169 -13.82 -11.73 -0.47
CA GLY A 169 -13.23 -12.91 0.17
C GLY A 169 -14.27 -13.77 0.89
N ILE A 170 -15.18 -13.17 1.65
CA ILE A 170 -16.28 -13.89 2.32
C ILE A 170 -17.23 -14.52 1.29
N LEU A 171 -17.63 -13.76 0.28
CA LEU A 171 -18.46 -14.28 -0.82
C LEU A 171 -17.77 -15.45 -1.53
N SER A 172 -16.47 -15.33 -1.70
CA SER A 172 -15.64 -16.36 -2.30
C SER A 172 -15.65 -17.66 -1.49
N VAL A 173 -15.40 -17.59 -0.19
CA VAL A 173 -15.44 -18.76 0.69
C VAL A 173 -16.84 -19.39 0.73
N LYS A 174 -17.90 -18.57 0.75
CA LYS A 174 -19.29 -19.06 0.72
C LYS A 174 -19.60 -19.81 -0.57
N LYS A 175 -19.19 -19.30 -1.73
CA LYS A 175 -19.39 -19.98 -3.03
C LYS A 175 -18.66 -21.31 -3.10
N PHE A 176 -17.41 -21.38 -2.62
CA PHE A 176 -16.63 -22.62 -2.58
C PHE A 176 -17.32 -23.73 -1.76
N LYS A 177 -17.89 -23.38 -0.60
CA LYS A 177 -18.62 -24.35 0.24
C LYS A 177 -19.85 -24.94 -0.47
N LYS A 178 -20.50 -24.18 -1.35
CA LYS A 178 -21.65 -24.66 -2.14
C LYS A 178 -21.21 -25.58 -3.29
N GLU A 179 -20.09 -25.26 -3.94
CA GLU A 179 -19.52 -26.09 -5.02
C GLU A 179 -19.02 -27.46 -4.54
N ALA A 180 -18.70 -27.61 -3.25
CA ALA A 180 -18.27 -28.88 -2.66
C ALA A 180 -19.43 -29.81 -2.24
N LEU A 181 -20.68 -29.36 -2.35
CA LEU A 181 -21.88 -30.12 -1.95
C LEU A 181 -22.70 -30.65 -3.15
N ASN A 182 -22.30 -30.33 -4.38
CA ASN A 182 -22.83 -30.90 -5.62
C ASN A 182 -21.77 -31.78 -6.28
#